data_AF-A0A1L8DS80-F1
#
_entry.id   AF-A0A1L8DS80-F1
#
_cell.length_a   1.000
_cell.length_b   1.000
_cell.length_c   1.000
_cell.angle_alpha   90.00
_cell.angle_beta   90.00
_cell.angle_gamma   90.00
#
_symmetry.space_group_name_H-M   'P 1'
#
loop_
_entity.id
_entity.type
_entity.pdbx_description
1 polymer ?
#
loop_
_entity_poly.entity_id
_entity_poly.type
_entity_poly.pdbx_seq_one_letter_code
_entity_poly.pdbx_strand_id
1 'polypeptide(L)'
;TLTKKKKMGKLGPIAEKKEIPVETDVKRLVNYVCGSCITKTGEDIQVKPDSEYPEWLWNLHTGKPLALEDLDPTTKQYWRRLRKMGHRRNNQLATLKKF
;
A
#
# COMPACT_ATOMS: atom_id res chain seq x y z
N THR A 1 29.71 36.34 2.31
CA THR A 1 28.32 36.35 1.80
C THR A 1 27.57 35.16 2.39
N LEU A 2 26.56 35.44 3.22
CA LEU A 2 25.80 34.42 3.96
C LEU A 2 24.92 33.58 3.02
N THR A 3 25.26 32.31 2.83
CA THR A 3 24.31 31.30 2.33
C THR A 3 23.67 30.59 3.53
N LYS A 4 22.41 30.92 3.79
CA LYS A 4 21.50 30.34 4.79
C LYS A 4 21.69 28.82 4.95
N LYS A 5 22.25 28.38 6.08
CA LYS A 5 22.04 27.01 6.60
C LYS A 5 20.53 26.83 6.83
N LYS A 6 19.86 25.98 6.03
CA LYS A 6 18.54 25.46 6.36
C LYS A 6 18.65 24.81 7.75
N LYS A 7 17.99 25.40 8.75
CA LYS A 7 17.76 24.75 10.05
C LYS A 7 16.96 23.48 9.76
N MET A 8 17.62 22.33 9.71
CA MET A 8 16.96 21.04 9.97
C MET A 8 16.31 21.20 11.33
N GLY A 9 14.97 21.24 11.36
CA GLY A 9 14.22 21.15 12.60
C GLY A 9 14.73 19.94 13.37
N LYS A 10 14.95 20.10 14.67
CA LYS A 10 15.34 19.02 15.58
C LYS A 10 14.38 17.85 15.37
N LEU A 11 14.83 16.81 14.66
CA LEU A 11 14.16 15.51 14.75
C LEU A 11 14.35 15.09 16.21
N GLY A 12 13.24 14.86 16.91
CA GLY A 12 13.28 14.22 18.23
C GLY A 12 14.03 12.89 18.18
N PRO A 13 14.30 12.25 19.33
CA PRO A 13 15.00 10.97 19.36
C PRO A 13 14.34 10.03 18.36
N ILE A 14 15.12 9.61 17.36
CA ILE A 14 14.69 8.63 16.38
C ILE A 14 14.56 7.34 17.19
N ALA A 15 13.34 7.00 17.59
CA ALA A 15 13.07 5.71 18.21
C ALA A 15 13.61 4.63 17.27
N GLU A 16 14.52 3.82 17.78
CA GLU A 16 15.10 2.72 16.99
C GLU A 16 13.97 1.81 16.53
N LYS A 17 13.98 1.48 15.22
CA LYS A 17 12.98 0.58 14.65
C LYS A 17 13.24 -0.80 15.24
N LYS A 18 12.27 -1.32 15.98
CA LYS A 18 12.33 -2.69 16.49
C LYS A 18 12.13 -3.66 15.33
N GLU A 19 13.16 -4.45 15.03
CA GLU A 19 13.05 -5.55 14.06
C GLU A 19 12.31 -6.71 14.71
N ILE A 20 11.20 -7.11 14.08
CA ILE A 20 10.40 -8.25 14.51
C ILE A 20 10.91 -9.46 13.73
N PRO A 21 11.27 -10.57 14.39
CA PRO A 21 11.72 -11.77 13.70
C PRO A 21 10.60 -12.30 12.81
N VAL A 22 10.95 -12.69 11.59
CA VAL A 22 10.02 -13.25 10.61
C VAL A 22 9.98 -14.76 10.78
N GLU A 23 8.78 -15.34 10.72
CA GLU A 23 8.58 -16.79 10.77
C GLU A 23 9.23 -17.47 9.55
N THR A 24 9.90 -18.60 9.79
CA THR A 24 10.62 -19.35 8.73
C THR A 24 10.09 -20.77 8.55
N ASP A 25 9.27 -21.27 9.48
CA ASP A 25 8.63 -22.57 9.33
C ASP A 25 7.54 -22.53 8.23
N VAL A 26 7.75 -23.31 7.18
CA VAL A 26 6.83 -23.47 6.05
C VAL A 26 5.44 -23.91 6.51
N LYS A 27 5.35 -24.81 7.49
CA LYS A 27 4.04 -25.31 7.97
C LYS A 27 3.25 -24.20 8.66
N ARG A 28 3.91 -23.30 9.39
CA ARG A 28 3.25 -22.14 10.00
C ARG A 28 2.84 -21.13 8.94
N LEU A 29 3.72 -20.82 7.98
CA LEU A 29 3.45 -19.86 6.91
C LEU A 29 2.26 -20.24 6.01
N VAL A 30 2.01 -21.54 5.79
CA VAL A 30 0.88 -22.00 4.96
C VAL A 30 -0.43 -22.00 5.74
N ASN A 31 -0.40 -22.33 7.03
CA ASN A 31 -1.61 -22.57 7.83
C ASN A 31 -2.05 -21.35 8.65
N TYR A 32 -1.18 -20.35 8.85
CA TYR A 32 -1.44 -19.20 9.71
C TYR A 32 -1.06 -17.89 9.03
N VAL A 33 -1.81 -16.83 9.35
CA VAL A 33 -1.47 -15.46 8.99
C VAL A 33 -0.44 -14.94 9.99
N CYS A 34 0.83 -15.28 9.76
CA CYS A 34 1.93 -14.90 10.65
C CYS A 34 2.03 -13.38 10.81
N GLY A 35 2.05 -12.90 12.06
CA GLY A 35 2.11 -11.47 12.38
C GLY A 35 0.75 -10.78 12.46
N SER A 36 -0.34 -11.55 12.43
CA SER A 36 -1.69 -11.02 12.68
C SER A 36 -1.93 -10.72 14.16
N CYS A 37 -1.20 -11.40 15.07
CA CYS A 37 -1.31 -11.16 16.50
C CYS A 37 -0.48 -9.95 16.95
N ILE A 38 -1.15 -8.92 17.47
CA ILE A 38 -0.51 -7.69 17.99
C ILE A 38 -0.10 -7.85 19.47
N THR A 39 -0.76 -8.76 20.19
CA THR A 39 -0.51 -9.00 21.62
C THR A 39 0.62 -10.03 21.79
N LYS A 40 1.31 -9.98 22.93
CA LYS A 40 2.44 -10.89 23.20
C LYS A 40 2.03 -12.34 23.48
N THR A 41 0.77 -12.56 23.81
CA THR A 41 0.26 -13.83 24.36
C THR A 41 -0.84 -14.46 23.51
N GLY A 42 -1.19 -13.85 22.38
CA GLY A 42 -2.19 -14.41 21.48
C GLY A 42 -1.56 -15.33 20.43
N GLU A 43 -2.42 -16.09 19.75
CA GLU A 43 -2.05 -16.89 18.59
C GLU A 43 -2.35 -16.12 17.29
N ASP A 44 -1.63 -16.43 16.22
CA ASP A 44 -1.93 -15.91 14.89
C ASP A 44 -3.22 -16.54 14.34
N ILE A 45 -3.89 -15.82 13.44
CA ILE A 45 -5.13 -16.29 12.83
C ILE A 45 -4.84 -17.48 11.92
N GLN A 46 -5.51 -18.60 12.16
CA GLN A 46 -5.43 -19.78 11.29
C GLN A 46 -6.20 -19.56 9.98
N VAL A 47 -5.60 -19.96 8.87
CA VAL A 47 -6.21 -19.93 7.53
C VAL A 47 -7.28 -21.03 7.46
N LYS A 48 -8.48 -20.64 7.04
CA LYS A 48 -9.64 -21.53 6.89
C LYS A 48 -9.71 -22.13 5.48
N PRO A 49 -10.55 -23.15 5.25
CA PRO A 49 -10.85 -23.60 3.89
C PRO A 49 -11.57 -22.51 3.07
N ASP A 50 -11.41 -22.55 1.75
CA ASP A 50 -11.93 -21.54 0.82
C ASP A 50 -13.45 -21.31 0.95
N SER A 51 -14.21 -22.34 1.33
CA SER A 51 -15.66 -22.29 1.52
C SER A 51 -16.13 -21.37 2.65
N GLU A 52 -15.24 -21.04 3.59
CA GLU A 52 -15.52 -20.13 4.70
C GLU A 52 -15.35 -18.65 4.28
N TYR A 53 -14.68 -18.40 3.16
CA TYR A 53 -14.44 -17.06 2.66
C TYR A 53 -15.52 -16.66 1.64
N PRO A 54 -15.91 -15.37 1.62
CA PRO A 54 -16.94 -14.91 0.70
C PRO A 54 -16.43 -14.92 -0.75
N GLU A 55 -17.34 -15.23 -1.68
CA GLU A 55 -17.04 -15.42 -3.11
C GLU A 55 -16.33 -14.21 -3.77
N TRP A 56 -16.61 -12.99 -3.32
CA TRP A 56 -15.98 -11.79 -3.89
C TRP A 56 -14.46 -11.76 -3.72
N LEU A 57 -13.91 -12.48 -2.73
CA LEU A 57 -12.46 -12.52 -2.47
C LEU A 57 -11.70 -13.07 -3.67
N TRP A 58 -12.21 -14.13 -4.27
CA TRP A 58 -11.61 -14.81 -5.42
C TRP A 58 -11.82 -14.08 -6.74
N ASN A 59 -12.74 -13.11 -6.75
CA ASN A 59 -13.03 -12.24 -7.89
C ASN A 59 -12.20 -10.94 -7.88
N LEU A 60 -11.32 -10.74 -6.89
CA LEU A 60 -10.44 -9.58 -6.83
C LEU A 60 -9.31 -9.67 -7.87
N HIS A 61 -9.05 -8.53 -8.52
CA HIS A 61 -7.90 -8.41 -9.41
C HIS A 61 -6.59 -8.24 -8.63
N THR A 62 -5.77 -9.29 -8.60
CA THR A 62 -4.45 -9.30 -7.93
C THR A 62 -3.28 -8.90 -8.83
N GLY A 63 -3.55 -8.66 -10.12
CA GLY A 63 -2.55 -8.30 -11.11
C GLY A 63 -2.15 -6.84 -11.11
N LYS A 64 -1.48 -6.42 -12.19
CA LYS A 64 -1.15 -5.00 -12.42
C LYS A 64 -2.42 -4.17 -12.51
N PRO A 65 -2.44 -2.92 -12.00
CA PRO A 65 -3.62 -2.07 -12.10
C PRO A 65 -4.12 -1.95 -13.55
N LEU A 66 -5.42 -2.20 -13.77
CA LEU A 66 -6.08 -2.12 -15.07
C LEU A 66 -5.76 -0.80 -15.79
N ALA A 67 -5.60 -0.86 -17.11
CA ALA A 67 -5.41 0.32 -17.93
C ALA A 67 -6.71 1.14 -17.99
N LEU A 68 -6.67 2.33 -18.59
CA LEU A 68 -7.89 3.15 -18.66
C LEU A 68 -8.89 2.55 -19.66
N GLU A 69 -8.35 1.97 -20.72
CA GLU A 69 -9.04 1.37 -21.86
C GLU A 69 -9.81 0.11 -21.48
N ASP A 70 -9.32 -0.62 -20.47
CA ASP A 70 -9.94 -1.86 -19.96
C ASP A 70 -11.06 -1.59 -18.94
N LEU A 71 -11.26 -0.33 -18.53
CA LEU A 71 -12.26 0.05 -17.53
C LEU A 71 -13.56 0.49 -18.19
N ASP A 72 -14.69 0.08 -17.62
CA ASP A 72 -16.01 0.51 -18.07
C ASP A 72 -16.26 2.00 -17.78
N PRO A 73 -16.52 2.84 -18.82
CA PRO A 73 -16.80 4.27 -18.67
C PRO A 73 -18.02 4.62 -17.82
N THR A 74 -18.93 3.68 -17.60
CA THR A 74 -20.12 3.90 -16.75
C THR A 74 -19.80 3.79 -15.25
N THR A 75 -18.62 3.27 -14.90
CA THR A 75 -18.22 3.04 -13.50
C THR A 75 -17.44 4.21 -12.91
N LYS A 76 -17.51 4.38 -11.58
CA LYS A 76 -16.71 5.39 -10.86
C LYS A 76 -15.20 5.13 -10.97
N GLN A 77 -14.78 3.88 -11.20
CA GLN A 77 -13.36 3.50 -11.25
C GLN A 77 -12.66 4.11 -12.46
N TYR A 78 -13.30 4.05 -13.63
CA TYR A 78 -12.83 4.70 -14.86
C TYR A 78 -12.55 6.19 -14.63
N TRP A 79 -13.53 6.93 -14.11
CA TRP A 79 -13.41 8.38 -13.89
C TRP A 79 -12.38 8.75 -12.84
N ARG A 80 -12.20 7.93 -11.79
CA ARG A 80 -11.12 8.12 -10.81
C ARG A 80 -9.74 7.99 -11.46
N ARG A 81 -9.57 7.00 -12.35
CA ARG A 81 -8.31 6.81 -13.09
C ARG A 81 -8.05 7.95 -14.06
N LEU A 82 -9.05 8.36 -14.84
CA LEU A 82 -8.96 9.49 -15.77
C LEU A 82 -8.57 10.78 -15.04
N ARG A 83 -9.19 11.07 -13.89
CA ARG A 83 -8.85 12.22 -13.05
C ARG A 83 -7.39 12.18 -12.59
N LYS A 84 -6.91 11.02 -12.12
CA LYS A 84 -5.51 10.83 -11.70
C LYS A 84 -4.53 11.09 -12.85
N MET A 85 -4.87 10.65 -14.07
CA MET A 85 -4.08 10.93 -15.28
C MET A 85 -4.05 12.43 -15.61
N GLY A 86 -5.19 13.12 -15.53
CA GLY A 86 -5.28 14.56 -15.70
C GLY A 86 -4.41 15.34 -14.71
N HIS A 87 -4.45 14.97 -13.42
CA HIS A 87 -3.57 15.57 -12.42
C HIS A 87 -2.09 15.34 -12.72
N ARG A 88 -1.72 14.13 -13.13
CA ARG A 88 -0.32 13.81 -13.49
C ARG A 88 0.16 14.68 -14.67
N ARG A 89 -0.67 14.81 -15.72
CA ARG A 89 -0.38 15.68 -16.86
C ARG A 89 -0.22 17.14 -16.41
N ASN A 90 -1.15 17.64 -15.60
CA ASN A 90 -1.11 19.03 -15.12
C ASN A 90 0.15 19.31 -14.28
N ASN A 91 0.55 18.37 -13.42
CA ASN A 91 1.78 18.48 -12.65
C ASN A 91 3.01 18.53 -13.56
N GLN A 92 3.06 17.69 -14.61
CA GLN A 92 4.14 17.72 -15.60
C GLN A 92 4.18 19.06 -16.35
N LEU A 93 3.03 19.57 -16.80
CA LEU A 93 2.98 20.87 -17.46
C LEU A 93 3.37 22.02 -16.53
N ALA A 94 2.99 21.95 -15.25
CA ALA A 94 3.36 22.95 -14.26
C ALA A 94 4.88 23.01 -14.05
N THR A 95 5.60 21.87 -14.12
CA THR A 95 7.08 21.87 -14.04
C THR A 95 7.76 22.60 -15.20
N LEU A 96 7.08 22.79 -16.33
CA LEU A 96 7.62 23.50 -17.50
C LEU A 96 7.35 25.00 -17.47
N LYS A 97 6.40 25.46 -16.65
CA LYS A 97 6.10 26.88 -16.52
C LYS A 97 7.18 27.54 -15.66
N LYS A 98 7.83 28.58 -16.20
CA LYS A 98 8.55 29.54 -15.35
C LYS A 98 7.52 30.35 -14.56
N PHE A 99 7.85 30.60 -13.29
CA PHE A 99 7.01 31.24 -12.28
C PHE A 99 6.22 32.44 -12.80
#